data_AF-A0A353ET46-F1
#
_entry.id   AF-A0A353ET46-F1
#
_cell.length_a   1.000
_cell.length_b   1.000
_cell.length_c   1.000
_cell.angle_alpha   90.00
_cell.angle_beta   90.00
_cell.angle_gamma   90.00
#
_symmetry.space_group_name_H-M   'P 1'
#
loop_
_entity.id
_entity.type
_entity.pdbx_description
1 polymer ?
#
loop_
_entity_poly.entity_id
_entity_poly.type
_entity_poly.pdbx_seq_one_letter_code
_entity_poly.pdbx_strand_id
1 'polypeptide(L)'
;MEVVTERSRGVEGATSTPLGDQPNKPPHNTKEQKMAIVEESEYKGNPMIVLKNSAEDRYPFQFGLKKAKLVIEHIEDIKKFVDKHDKEQPEPPEE
;
A
#
# COMPACT_ATOMS: atom_id res chain seq x y z
N MET A 1 38.39 -45.52 -43.27
CA MET A 1 39.31 -45.52 -42.12
C MET A 1 39.52 -44.07 -41.74
N GLU A 2 38.90 -43.64 -40.64
CA GLU A 2 39.61 -43.43 -39.35
C GLU A 2 40.49 -42.17 -39.47
N VAL A 3 40.44 -41.13 -38.63
CA VAL A 3 40.01 -40.95 -37.24
C VAL A 3 40.03 -39.44 -36.95
N VAL A 4 39.06 -39.02 -36.14
CA VAL A 4 39.07 -38.04 -35.02
C VAL A 4 40.20 -36.98 -34.90
N THR A 5 39.79 -35.83 -34.33
CA THR A 5 40.53 -34.85 -33.49
C THR A 5 41.02 -33.62 -34.27
N GLU A 6 40.70 -32.38 -33.92
CA GLU A 6 40.76 -31.79 -32.59
C GLU A 6 39.85 -30.56 -32.44
N ARG A 7 39.26 -30.44 -31.24
CA ARG A 7 38.49 -29.30 -30.76
C ARG A 7 39.45 -28.26 -30.16
N SER A 8 39.37 -27.02 -30.60
CA SER A 8 40.01 -25.87 -29.93
C SER A 8 38.93 -24.80 -29.73
N ARG A 9 38.17 -24.89 -28.63
CA ARG A 9 38.27 -24.01 -27.44
C ARG A 9 38.35 -22.51 -27.80
N GLY A 10 37.19 -21.94 -28.13
CA GLY A 10 36.93 -20.52 -27.94
C GLY A 10 36.60 -20.26 -26.47
N VAL A 11 37.46 -19.49 -25.82
CA VAL A 11 37.37 -19.06 -24.43
C VAL A 11 36.35 -17.92 -24.27
N GLU A 12 35.32 -18.19 -23.49
CA GLU A 12 34.84 -17.39 -22.35
C GLU A 12 34.74 -15.87 -22.55
N GLY A 13 33.61 -15.44 -23.11
CA GLY A 13 33.09 -14.08 -22.98
C GLY A 13 31.74 -14.10 -22.27
N ALA A 14 31.71 -14.49 -20.99
CA ALA A 14 30.52 -14.35 -20.16
C ALA A 14 30.32 -12.87 -19.82
N THR A 15 29.67 -12.12 -20.72
CA THR A 15 29.08 -10.83 -20.39
C THR A 15 27.91 -11.09 -19.44
N SER A 16 28.16 -10.91 -18.16
CA SER A 16 27.14 -10.80 -17.12
C SER A 16 26.41 -9.47 -17.29
N THR A 17 25.40 -9.45 -18.16
CA THR A 17 24.43 -8.36 -18.17
C THR A 17 23.48 -8.54 -16.99
N PRO A 18 23.42 -7.60 -16.05
CA PRO A 18 22.54 -7.69 -14.88
C PRO A 18 21.07 -7.50 -15.29
N LEU A 19 20.25 -8.45 -14.84
CA LEU A 19 18.84 -8.33 -14.44
C LEU A 19 18.10 -7.11 -15.02
N GLY A 20 17.57 -7.27 -16.24
CA GLY A 20 16.61 -6.35 -16.83
C GLY A 20 15.28 -6.43 -16.07
N ASP A 21 15.08 -5.44 -15.22
CA ASP A 21 13.85 -4.64 -15.06
C ASP A 21 12.52 -5.38 -15.27
N GLN A 22 11.90 -5.81 -14.16
CA GLN A 22 10.52 -6.28 -14.17
C GLN A 22 9.58 -5.13 -14.56
N PRO A 23 8.67 -5.32 -15.54
CA PRO A 23 7.67 -4.32 -15.86
C PRO A 23 6.52 -4.42 -14.85
N ASN A 24 6.58 -3.64 -13.77
CA ASN A 24 5.42 -3.40 -12.92
C ASN A 24 4.93 -1.95 -13.12
N LYS A 25 4.16 -1.73 -14.20
CA LYS A 25 3.25 -0.58 -14.30
C LYS A 25 1.86 -1.02 -13.81
N PRO A 26 1.15 -0.20 -13.02
CA PRO A 26 0.09 -0.65 -12.12
C PRO A 26 -1.27 -0.71 -12.82
N PRO A 27 -2.26 -1.41 -12.24
CA PRO A 27 -3.65 -1.06 -12.44
C PRO A 27 -4.18 -0.30 -11.21
N HIS A 28 -4.41 0.99 -11.44
CA HIS A 28 -5.48 1.84 -10.94
C HIS A 28 -6.36 1.31 -9.79
N ASN A 29 -6.36 2.06 -8.69
CA ASN A 29 -7.64 2.56 -8.17
C ASN A 29 -7.44 3.92 -7.47
N THR A 30 -7.16 4.95 -8.25
CA THR A 30 -7.22 6.35 -7.80
C THR A 30 -8.69 6.74 -7.67
N LYS A 31 -9.33 6.35 -6.55
CA LYS A 31 -10.49 7.09 -6.05
C LYS A 31 -9.95 8.18 -5.15
N GLU A 32 -10.00 9.39 -5.69
CA GLU A 32 -9.94 10.69 -5.01
C GLU A 32 -9.84 10.59 -3.49
N GLN A 33 -8.60 10.59 -2.98
CA GLN A 33 -8.35 10.67 -1.56
C GLN A 33 -8.62 12.11 -1.14
N LYS A 34 -9.73 12.35 -0.43
CA LYS A 34 -9.76 13.40 0.60
C LYS A 34 -8.44 13.28 1.38
N MET A 35 -7.74 14.40 1.60
CA MET A 35 -6.35 14.50 2.09
C MET A 35 -6.16 13.99 3.54
N ALA A 36 -6.65 12.80 3.84
CA ALA A 36 -6.42 12.13 5.10
C ALA A 36 -5.00 11.54 5.06
N ILE A 37 -4.15 11.98 5.99
CA ILE A 37 -2.80 11.47 6.15
C ILE A 37 -2.92 10.12 6.88
N VAL A 38 -2.49 9.07 6.21
CA VAL A 38 -2.47 7.70 6.75
C VAL A 38 -1.06 7.39 7.22
N GLU A 39 -0.92 7.09 8.50
CA GLU A 39 0.35 6.69 9.11
C GLU A 39 0.21 5.31 9.77
N GLU A 40 1.25 4.50 9.68
CA GLU A 40 1.37 3.24 10.40
C GLU A 40 2.26 3.46 11.63
N SER A 41 1.81 3.01 12.79
CA SER A 41 2.51 3.15 14.06
C SER A 41 2.50 1.83 14.81
N GLU A 42 3.39 1.67 15.79
CA GLU A 42 3.39 0.54 16.71
C GLU A 42 3.15 1.02 18.14
N TYR A 43 2.26 0.36 18.87
CA TYR A 43 2.04 0.64 20.29
C TYR A 43 2.14 -0.64 21.09
N LYS A 44 3.14 -0.70 21.98
CA LYS A 44 3.42 -1.86 22.85
C LYS A 44 3.53 -3.18 22.05
N GLY A 45 4.24 -3.15 20.91
CA GLY A 45 4.41 -4.32 20.03
C GLY A 45 3.18 -4.70 19.22
N ASN A 46 2.14 -3.85 19.17
CA ASN A 46 0.97 -4.08 18.33
C ASN A 46 0.91 -3.04 17.20
N PRO A 47 0.74 -3.47 15.93
CA PRO A 47 0.59 -2.54 14.82
C PRO A 47 -0.75 -1.79 14.91
N MET A 48 -0.66 -0.49 14.64
CA MET A 48 -1.75 0.48 14.65
C MET A 48 -1.71 1.32 13.38
N ILE A 49 -2.89 1.71 12.91
CA ILE A 49 -3.04 2.68 11.84
C ILE A 49 -3.59 3.97 12.44
N VAL A 50 -3.07 5.10 11.97
CA VAL A 50 -3.40 6.45 12.40
C VAL A 50 -3.89 7.21 11.17
N LEU A 51 -5.14 7.67 11.20
CA LEU A 51 -5.79 8.46 10.17
C LEU A 51 -5.95 9.90 10.69
N LYS A 52 -5.27 10.85 10.07
CA LYS A 52 -5.33 12.28 10.37
C LYS A 52 -6.11 12.99 9.28
N ASN A 53 -7.04 13.89 9.63
CA ASN A 53 -7.74 14.69 8.61
C ASN A 53 -6.87 15.84 8.07
N SER A 54 -5.89 16.29 8.86
CA SER A 54 -4.96 17.37 8.53
C SER A 54 -3.65 17.17 9.30
N ALA A 55 -2.57 17.82 8.86
CA ALA A 55 -1.25 17.66 9.48
C ALA A 55 -1.22 18.07 10.97
N GLU A 56 -2.09 18.99 11.37
CA GLU A 56 -2.21 19.53 12.73
C GLU A 56 -3.39 18.93 13.52
N ASP A 57 -3.94 17.81 13.06
CA ASP A 57 -5.08 17.16 13.72
C ASP A 57 -4.71 16.72 15.14
N ARG A 58 -5.33 17.37 16.14
CA ARG A 58 -5.09 17.14 17.57
C ARG A 58 -5.62 15.80 18.05
N TYR A 59 -6.57 15.21 17.34
CA TYR A 59 -7.27 13.98 17.72
C TYR A 59 -7.32 13.01 16.54
N PRO A 60 -6.15 12.48 16.12
CA PRO A 60 -6.09 11.57 14.99
C PRO A 60 -6.89 10.29 15.29
N PHE A 61 -7.60 9.81 14.29
CA PHE A 61 -8.35 8.58 14.39
C PHE A 61 -7.42 7.39 14.26
N GLN A 62 -7.13 6.72 15.37
CA GLN A 62 -6.19 5.59 15.39
C GLN A 62 -6.80 4.30 15.90
N PHE A 63 -6.44 3.18 15.29
CA PHE A 63 -6.94 1.87 15.67
C PHE A 63 -5.94 0.75 15.35
N GLY A 64 -5.97 -0.31 16.17
CA GLY A 64 -5.11 -1.48 15.98
C GLY A 64 -5.61 -2.44 14.92
N LEU A 65 -4.75 -3.38 14.52
CA LEU A 65 -5.03 -4.39 13.50
C LEU A 65 -6.36 -5.16 13.69
N LYS A 66 -6.71 -5.52 14.93
CA LYS A 66 -7.97 -6.22 15.23
C LYS A 66 -9.19 -5.41 14.78
N LYS A 67 -9.19 -4.10 15.06
CA LYS A 67 -10.26 -3.20 14.64
C LYS A 67 -10.23 -2.98 13.13
N ALA A 68 -9.04 -2.89 12.54
CA ALA A 68 -8.88 -2.73 11.10
C ALA A 68 -9.52 -3.89 10.32
N LYS A 69 -9.28 -5.13 10.75
CA LYS A 69 -9.91 -6.31 10.16
C LYS A 69 -11.44 -6.24 10.23
N LEU A 70 -11.98 -5.88 11.40
CA LEU A 70 -13.42 -5.74 11.60
C LEU A 70 -14.04 -4.66 10.69
N VAL A 71 -13.34 -3.53 10.48
CA VAL A 71 -13.77 -2.47 9.55
C VAL A 71 -13.78 -2.98 8.11
N ILE A 72 -12.79 -3.77 7.70
CA ILE A 72 -12.74 -4.36 6.35
C ILE A 72 -13.90 -5.35 6.15
N GLU A 73 -14.17 -6.20 7.14
CA GLU A 73 -15.27 -7.18 7.09
C GLU A 73 -16.65 -6.51 6.98
N HIS A 74 -16.84 -5.36 7.63
CA HIS A 74 -18.11 -4.62 7.64
C HIS A 74 -18.07 -3.33 6.81
N ILE A 75 -17.16 -3.22 5.84
CA ILE A 75 -16.95 -1.98 5.09
C ILE A 75 -18.21 -1.53 4.32
N GLU A 76 -19.04 -2.48 3.90
CA GLU A 76 -20.29 -2.19 3.19
C GLU A 76 -21.35 -1.57 4.11
N ASP A 77 -21.48 -2.09 5.32
CA ASP A 77 -22.39 -1.55 6.33
C ASP A 77 -21.94 -0.16 6.78
N ILE A 78 -20.63 0.04 6.93
CA ILE A 78 -20.05 1.35 7.25
C ILE A 78 -20.36 2.37 6.15
N LYS A 79 -20.25 2.00 4.87
CA LYS A 79 -20.63 2.89 3.76
C LYS A 79 -22.11 3.29 3.82
N LYS A 80 -23.01 2.32 4.07
CA LYS A 80 -24.44 2.60 4.24
C LYS A 80 -24.71 3.49 5.45
N PHE A 81 -23.97 3.29 6.54
CA PHE A 81 -24.06 4.11 7.73
C PHE A 81 -23.64 5.56 7.44
N VAL A 82 -22.52 5.75 6.74
CA VAL A 82 -22.06 7.07 6.30
C VAL A 82 -23.11 7.72 5.41
N ASP A 83 -23.60 7.06 4.36
CA ASP A 83 -24.62 7.62 3.46
C ASP A 83 -25.90 8.08 4.19
N LYS A 84 -26.29 7.37 5.24
CA LYS A 84 -27.44 7.71 6.09
C LYS A 84 -27.20 8.95 6.96
N HIS A 85 -25.98 9.20 7.40
CA HIS A 85 -25.66 10.21 8.43
C HIS A 85 -24.81 11.39 7.92
N ASP A 86 -24.14 11.26 6.78
CA ASP A 86 -23.29 12.29 6.15
C ASP A 86 -24.08 13.57 5.82
N LYS A 87 -25.41 13.46 5.67
CA LYS A 87 -26.31 14.60 5.42
C LYS A 87 -26.57 15.50 6.63
N GLU A 88 -26.04 15.15 7.81
CA GLU A 88 -26.43 15.79 9.09
C GLU A 88 -25.27 16.39 9.92
N GLN A 89 -24.07 16.59 9.35
CA GLN A 89 -22.99 17.28 10.08
C GLN A 89 -22.71 18.69 9.52
N PRO A 90 -23.01 19.76 10.27
CA PRO A 90 -22.48 21.10 10.00
C PRO A 90 -20.97 21.11 10.24
N GLU A 91 -20.29 21.84 9.38
CA GLU A 91 -18.85 22.03 9.32
C GLU A 91 -18.33 22.54 10.68
N PRO A 92 -17.24 21.97 11.25
CA PRO A 92 -16.72 22.45 12.52
C PRO A 92 -16.28 23.91 12.37
N PRO A 93 -16.62 24.81 13.30
CA PRO A 93 -16.20 26.20 13.25
C PRO A 93 -14.67 26.27 13.37
N GLU A 94 -14.06 26.88 12.36
CA GLU A 94 -12.65 27.30 12.36
C GLU A 94 -12.47 28.33 13.48
N GLU A 95 -11.64 28.02 14.48
CA GLU A 95 -11.28 28.92 15.61
C GLU A 95 -9.96 29.63 15.33
#